data_AF-A0A1G8VJZ6-F1
#
_entry.id   AF-A0A1G8VJZ6-F1
#
_cell.length_a   1.000
_cell.length_b   1.000
_cell.length_c   1.000
_cell.angle_alpha   90.00
_cell.angle_beta   90.00
_cell.angle_gamma   90.00
#
_symmetry.space_group_name_H-M   'P 1'
#
loop_
_entity.id
_entity.type
_entity.pdbx_description
1 polymer ?
#
loop_
_entity_poly.entity_id
_entity_poly.type
_entity_poly.pdbx_seq_one_letter_code
_entity_poly.pdbx_strand_id
1 'polypeptide(L)'
;MKLHFTIFLFAISTIVSAQFKFEKGYFISNAGTRTNCYIKDVNWNSNPKTFEYKAQEESELKEQGISAVSEFGIDNIVTFKRFKVMIDRSTDEIRKLGKSNKPDFHEEELFLKLLVPGKVNLYMYRDGGITRFFYETEKVPLEQLIYLRYIVASGDMATNNYFRQQLLQNVSNSYTSQKDLKNMKYRESDLTKYFLKYNDKKEQKPVKKEAVKANIKEIIALRIAPGFFQSTASIGIPAENFYSGSQVSFGKATLSIGAEIEFYLNKKKSFGLFLNPAYHTFKGDETYTQSRTFFPEQMHQIGLSYKSFEIASGIRYGFFTNKNSKVFTNLGISYDLSADVTIHRDGKFLPLKSQTSAGILIGVGYSYKKYSLEFRYISKKSIVESSNTSFSAKYQRAGIVLGYNFL
;
A
#
# COMPACT_ATOMS: atom_id res chain seq x y z
N MET A 1 -8.80 11.31 33.67
CA MET A 1 -7.92 10.93 32.53
C MET A 1 -7.63 9.44 32.42
N LYS A 2 -7.14 8.74 33.47
CA LYS A 2 -6.78 7.30 33.38
C LYS A 2 -7.95 6.40 32.96
N LEU A 3 -9.14 6.60 33.53
CA LEU A 3 -10.33 5.78 33.22
C LEU A 3 -10.79 5.90 31.75
N HIS A 4 -10.71 7.11 31.16
CA HIS A 4 -11.12 7.33 29.77
C HIS A 4 -10.09 6.79 28.77
N PHE A 5 -8.80 6.81 29.13
CA PHE A 5 -7.73 6.19 28.36
C PHE A 5 -7.86 4.65 28.34
N THR A 6 -8.23 4.04 29.47
CA THR A 6 -8.47 2.60 29.56
C THR A 6 -9.70 2.16 28.75
N ILE A 7 -10.79 2.93 28.75
CA ILE A 7 -11.99 2.65 27.95
C ILE A 7 -11.68 2.76 26.44
N PHE A 8 -10.87 3.75 26.04
CA PHE A 8 -10.41 3.89 24.65
C PHE A 8 -9.49 2.73 24.22
N LEU A 9 -8.59 2.27 25.09
CA LEU A 9 -7.74 1.10 24.82
C LEU A 9 -8.56 -0.20 24.67
N PHE A 10 -9.62 -0.36 25.46
CA PHE A 10 -10.50 -1.54 25.40
C PHE A 10 -11.42 -1.53 24.16
N ALA A 11 -11.82 -0.34 23.69
CA ALA A 11 -12.53 -0.20 22.42
C ALA A 11 -11.64 -0.55 21.22
N ILE A 12 -10.34 -0.25 21.28
CA ILE A 12 -9.38 -0.59 20.20
C ILE A 12 -9.10 -2.10 20.14
N SER A 13 -9.02 -2.80 21.29
CA SER A 13 -8.71 -4.24 21.29
C SER A 13 -9.78 -5.10 20.61
N THR A 14 -11.05 -4.70 20.66
CA THR A 14 -12.15 -5.42 19.98
C THR A 14 -12.15 -5.25 18.45
N ILE A 15 -11.40 -4.28 17.91
CA ILE A 15 -11.28 -4.03 16.47
C ILE A 15 -10.09 -4.82 15.87
N VAL A 16 -9.21 -5.37 16.69
CA VAL A 16 -8.06 -6.21 16.28
C VAL A 16 -8.49 -7.67 16.16
N SER A 17 -9.58 -7.93 15.43
CA SER A 17 -9.78 -9.24 14.82
C SER A 17 -9.39 -9.11 13.36
N ALA A 18 -8.12 -9.37 13.06
CA ALA A 18 -7.67 -9.55 11.68
C ALA A 18 -8.25 -10.88 11.14
N GLN A 19 -9.56 -10.92 10.92
CA GLN A 19 -10.21 -12.10 10.35
C GLN A 19 -9.70 -12.27 8.93
N PHE A 20 -9.08 -13.42 8.66
CA PHE A 20 -8.77 -13.82 7.30
C PHE A 20 -10.06 -13.88 6.50
N LYS A 21 -10.04 -13.36 5.26
CA LYS A 21 -11.21 -13.36 4.41
C LYS A 21 -11.39 -14.77 3.83
N PHE A 22 -12.51 -15.39 4.15
CA PHE A 22 -12.93 -16.62 3.51
C PHE A 22 -13.80 -16.26 2.30
N GLU A 23 -13.52 -16.87 1.16
CA GLU A 23 -14.23 -16.64 -0.10
C GLU A 23 -14.90 -17.93 -0.56
N LYS A 24 -16.03 -17.80 -1.28
CA LYS A 24 -16.70 -18.95 -1.86
C LYS A 24 -15.78 -19.67 -2.85
N GLY A 25 -15.70 -20.98 -2.71
CA GLY A 25 -14.86 -21.83 -3.53
C GLY A 25 -15.32 -23.27 -3.49
N TYR A 26 -14.46 -24.14 -3.98
CA TYR A 26 -14.72 -25.57 -4.05
C TYR A 26 -13.42 -26.36 -4.01
N PHE A 27 -13.54 -27.65 -3.70
CA PHE A 27 -12.52 -28.63 -4.00
C PHE A 27 -13.13 -29.92 -4.52
N ILE A 28 -12.34 -30.70 -5.26
CA ILE A 28 -12.69 -31.99 -5.81
C ILE A 28 -11.79 -33.02 -5.14
N SER A 29 -12.38 -34.01 -4.46
CA SER A 29 -11.61 -35.09 -3.84
C SER A 29 -11.02 -36.02 -4.90
N ASN A 30 -10.13 -36.93 -4.49
CA ASN A 30 -9.64 -37.99 -5.38
C ASN A 30 -10.74 -38.92 -5.89
N ALA A 31 -11.88 -38.99 -5.20
CA ALA A 31 -13.06 -39.75 -5.63
C ALA A 31 -13.95 -38.98 -6.64
N GLY A 32 -13.55 -37.76 -7.05
CA GLY A 32 -14.30 -36.93 -7.98
C GLY A 32 -15.46 -36.16 -7.33
N THR A 33 -15.64 -36.25 -6.01
CA THR A 33 -16.70 -35.54 -5.30
C THR A 33 -16.35 -34.06 -5.17
N ARG A 34 -17.16 -33.19 -5.79
CA ARG A 34 -17.06 -31.74 -5.61
C ARG A 34 -17.73 -31.32 -4.31
N THR A 35 -17.00 -30.59 -3.48
CA THR A 35 -17.49 -29.98 -2.24
C THR A 35 -17.41 -28.47 -2.37
N ASN A 36 -18.55 -27.78 -2.27
CA ASN A 36 -18.59 -26.32 -2.21
C ASN A 36 -18.32 -25.86 -0.77
N CYS A 37 -17.45 -24.87 -0.60
CA CYS A 37 -17.00 -24.43 0.72
C CYS A 37 -16.50 -22.98 0.69
N TYR A 38 -16.00 -22.50 1.82
CA TYR A 38 -15.36 -21.20 1.95
C TYR A 38 -13.87 -21.40 2.18
N ILE A 39 -13.02 -20.97 1.25
CA ILE A 39 -11.57 -21.15 1.31
C ILE A 39 -10.91 -19.85 1.78
N LYS A 40 -9.93 -19.96 2.66
CA LYS A 40 -9.17 -18.83 3.18
C LYS A 40 -8.31 -18.21 2.07
N ASP A 41 -8.60 -16.97 1.68
CA ASP A 41 -7.77 -16.24 0.71
C ASP A 41 -6.53 -15.65 1.41
N VAL A 42 -5.40 -16.33 1.21
CA VAL A 42 -4.08 -15.92 1.70
C VAL A 42 -3.23 -15.23 0.62
N ASN A 43 -3.80 -14.91 -0.55
CA ASN A 43 -3.08 -14.33 -1.69
C ASN A 43 -1.81 -15.14 -2.02
N TRP A 44 -1.99 -16.41 -2.40
CA TRP A 44 -0.92 -17.39 -2.67
C TRP A 44 0.19 -16.84 -3.58
N ASN A 45 1.31 -16.45 -2.95
CA ASN A 45 2.54 -16.12 -3.65
C ASN A 45 3.36 -17.37 -4.02
N SER A 46 3.13 -18.48 -3.35
CA SER A 46 3.64 -19.79 -3.72
C SER A 46 2.48 -20.75 -3.93
N ASN A 47 2.69 -21.75 -4.77
CA ASN A 47 1.73 -22.83 -4.94
C ASN A 47 1.65 -23.63 -3.63
N PRO A 48 0.44 -23.78 -3.05
CA PRO A 48 0.29 -24.43 -1.75
C PRO A 48 0.45 -25.94 -1.86
N LYS A 49 0.76 -26.58 -0.72
CA LYS A 49 0.60 -28.03 -0.52
C LYS A 49 -0.70 -28.38 0.22
N THR A 50 -1.20 -27.43 1.01
CA THR A 50 -2.45 -27.53 1.77
C THR A 50 -3.22 -26.21 1.71
N PHE A 51 -4.52 -26.27 1.97
CA PHE A 51 -5.37 -25.09 2.06
C PHE A 51 -6.37 -25.25 3.20
N GLU A 52 -6.69 -24.12 3.83
CA GLU A 52 -7.68 -24.05 4.90
C GLU A 52 -9.05 -23.67 4.33
N TYR A 53 -10.10 -24.33 4.81
CA TYR A 53 -11.47 -24.09 4.39
C TYR A 53 -12.47 -24.26 5.55
N LYS A 54 -13.67 -23.75 5.33
CA LYS A 54 -14.84 -23.97 6.18
C LYS A 54 -15.99 -24.50 5.34
N ALA A 55 -16.78 -25.43 5.87
CA ALA A 55 -17.96 -25.95 5.18
C ALA A 55 -19.04 -24.86 5.04
N GLN A 56 -19.18 -24.01 6.05
CA GLN A 56 -20.08 -22.85 6.09
C GLN A 56 -19.36 -21.68 6.77
N GLU A 57 -19.81 -20.43 6.62
CA GLU A 57 -19.09 -19.25 7.16
C GLU A 57 -18.79 -19.35 8.67
N GLU A 58 -19.73 -19.93 9.42
CA GLU A 58 -19.67 -20.10 10.88
C GLU A 58 -19.12 -21.46 11.32
N SER A 59 -18.76 -22.36 10.38
CA SER A 59 -18.25 -23.68 10.76
C SER A 59 -16.80 -23.62 11.23
N GLU A 60 -16.37 -24.70 11.90
CA GLU A 60 -14.98 -24.94 12.26
C GLU A 60 -14.05 -24.89 11.04
N LEU A 61 -12.83 -24.44 11.30
CA LEU A 61 -11.74 -24.40 10.32
C LEU A 61 -11.20 -25.81 10.09
N LYS A 62 -11.10 -26.20 8.82
CA LYS A 62 -10.56 -27.50 8.39
C LYS A 62 -9.42 -27.27 7.41
N GLU A 63 -8.53 -28.24 7.32
CA GLU A 63 -7.42 -28.24 6.36
C GLU A 63 -7.54 -29.43 5.40
N GLN A 64 -7.21 -29.20 4.13
CA GLN A 64 -7.09 -30.25 3.12
C GLN A 64 -5.76 -30.12 2.39
N GLY A 65 -5.24 -31.26 1.94
CA GLY A 65 -3.90 -31.36 1.38
C GLY A 65 -3.87 -32.02 0.02
N ILE A 66 -2.71 -31.92 -0.62
CA ILE A 66 -2.43 -32.48 -1.94
C ILE A 66 -2.66 -33.99 -2.04
N SER A 67 -2.54 -34.73 -0.94
CA SER A 67 -2.78 -36.18 -0.93
C SER A 67 -4.25 -36.55 -1.17
N ALA A 68 -5.21 -35.70 -0.80
CA ALA A 68 -6.64 -36.02 -0.79
C ALA A 68 -7.47 -35.28 -1.85
N VAL A 69 -6.91 -34.20 -2.43
CA VAL A 69 -7.62 -33.28 -3.31
C VAL A 69 -6.97 -33.23 -4.68
N SER A 70 -7.77 -33.45 -5.72
CA SER A 70 -7.34 -33.39 -7.12
C SER A 70 -7.41 -31.97 -7.70
N GLU A 71 -8.31 -31.13 -7.22
CA GLU A 71 -8.48 -29.74 -7.66
C GLU A 71 -9.11 -28.91 -6.55
N PHE A 72 -8.72 -27.65 -6.41
CA PHE A 72 -9.47 -26.67 -5.60
C PHE A 72 -9.39 -25.28 -6.20
N GLY A 73 -10.34 -24.42 -5.85
CA GLY A 73 -10.35 -23.05 -6.33
C GLY A 73 -11.26 -22.13 -5.54
N ILE A 74 -10.96 -20.83 -5.61
CA ILE A 74 -11.85 -19.77 -5.19
C ILE A 74 -12.55 -19.22 -6.43
N ASP A 75 -13.86 -19.15 -6.37
CA ASP A 75 -14.72 -18.78 -7.50
C ASP A 75 -14.29 -17.42 -8.07
N ASN A 76 -14.02 -17.40 -9.38
CA ASN A 76 -13.55 -16.21 -10.12
C ASN A 76 -12.20 -15.62 -9.67
N ILE A 77 -11.43 -16.30 -8.80
CA ILE A 77 -10.12 -15.81 -8.33
C ILE A 77 -8.98 -16.71 -8.80
N VAL A 78 -9.02 -18.00 -8.43
CA VAL A 78 -7.91 -18.92 -8.69
C VAL A 78 -8.37 -20.37 -8.69
N THR A 79 -7.75 -21.18 -9.53
CA THR A 79 -7.91 -22.64 -9.54
C THR A 79 -6.52 -23.28 -9.48
N PHE A 80 -6.38 -24.30 -8.67
CA PHE A 80 -5.21 -25.16 -8.56
C PHE A 80 -5.62 -26.60 -8.87
N LYS A 81 -4.84 -27.27 -9.70
CA LYS A 81 -5.03 -28.68 -10.05
C LYS A 81 -3.81 -29.49 -9.66
N ARG A 82 -4.04 -30.67 -9.09
CA ARG A 82 -2.98 -31.59 -8.70
C ARG A 82 -2.50 -32.37 -9.91
N PHE A 83 -1.20 -32.44 -10.07
CA PHE A 83 -0.56 -33.27 -11.08
C PHE A 83 0.67 -33.96 -10.51
N LYS A 84 0.96 -35.14 -11.06
CA LYS A 84 2.26 -35.81 -10.92
C LYS A 84 3.04 -35.55 -12.19
N VAL A 85 4.13 -34.79 -12.10
CA VAL A 85 4.88 -34.29 -13.27
C VAL A 85 6.37 -34.28 -13.02
N MET A 86 7.15 -34.35 -14.11
CA MET A 86 8.57 -34.05 -14.07
C MET A 86 8.76 -32.54 -13.96
N ILE A 87 9.49 -32.09 -12.94
CA ILE A 87 9.84 -30.68 -12.73
C ILE A 87 11.35 -30.53 -12.58
N ASP A 88 11.90 -29.55 -13.27
CA ASP A 88 13.22 -29.00 -12.98
C ASP A 88 13.07 -27.77 -12.08
N ARG A 89 13.80 -27.76 -10.98
CA ARG A 89 13.85 -26.67 -9.99
C ARG A 89 15.16 -25.87 -10.05
N SER A 90 15.90 -25.91 -11.16
CA SER A 90 17.16 -25.18 -11.31
C SER A 90 17.00 -23.70 -10.96
N THR A 91 17.83 -23.21 -10.04
CA THR A 91 17.66 -21.86 -9.51
C THR A 91 17.95 -20.77 -10.55
N ASP A 92 17.26 -19.65 -10.37
CA ASP A 92 17.46 -18.40 -11.10
C ASP A 92 18.42 -17.46 -10.36
N GLU A 93 18.92 -17.85 -9.19
CA GLU A 93 19.90 -17.07 -8.42
C GLU A 93 21.29 -17.14 -9.08
N ILE A 94 21.84 -15.98 -9.45
CA ILE A 94 23.12 -15.85 -10.16
C ILE A 94 24.26 -16.60 -9.44
N ARG A 95 24.29 -16.52 -8.10
CA ARG A 95 25.34 -17.15 -7.26
C ARG A 95 25.23 -18.67 -7.15
N LYS A 96 24.12 -19.26 -7.59
CA LYS A 96 23.81 -20.69 -7.45
C LYS A 96 23.55 -21.37 -8.81
N LEU A 97 23.88 -20.72 -9.92
CA LEU A 97 23.67 -21.29 -11.26
C LEU A 97 24.53 -22.55 -11.46
N GLY A 98 23.91 -23.58 -12.05
CA GLY A 98 24.60 -24.80 -12.45
C GLY A 98 25.48 -24.62 -13.69
N LYS A 99 26.28 -25.64 -14.01
CA LYS A 99 27.12 -25.71 -15.22
C LYS A 99 26.47 -26.48 -16.38
N SER A 100 25.29 -27.06 -16.15
CA SER A 100 24.56 -27.84 -17.14
C SER A 100 23.49 -27.00 -17.81
N ASN A 101 23.34 -27.15 -19.13
CA ASN A 101 22.22 -26.58 -19.88
C ASN A 101 21.02 -27.53 -19.95
N LYS A 102 21.12 -28.74 -19.38
CA LYS A 102 20.04 -29.74 -19.36
C LYS A 102 19.22 -29.59 -18.08
N PRO A 103 17.87 -29.68 -18.17
CA PRO A 103 17.02 -29.71 -16.98
C PRO A 103 17.34 -30.94 -16.14
N ASP A 104 17.35 -30.77 -14.83
CA ASP A 104 17.46 -31.86 -13.86
C ASP A 104 16.04 -32.19 -13.35
N PHE A 105 15.42 -33.15 -14.01
CA PHE A 105 14.01 -33.47 -13.79
C PHE A 105 13.82 -34.48 -12.66
N HIS A 106 12.94 -34.12 -11.72
CA HIS A 106 12.46 -34.99 -10.67
C HIS A 106 10.94 -35.12 -10.76
N GLU A 107 10.40 -36.31 -10.51
CA GLU A 107 8.96 -36.51 -10.48
C GLU A 107 8.40 -35.99 -9.15
N GLU A 108 7.44 -35.08 -9.20
CA GLU A 108 6.81 -34.50 -8.03
C GLU A 108 5.29 -34.42 -8.18
N GLU A 109 4.59 -34.55 -7.05
CA GLU A 109 3.16 -34.26 -6.97
C GLU A 109 2.96 -32.80 -6.53
N LEU A 110 2.33 -32.00 -7.40
CA LEU A 110 2.23 -30.55 -7.24
C LEU A 110 0.81 -30.04 -7.51
N PHE A 111 0.35 -29.07 -6.72
CA PHE A 111 -0.74 -28.21 -7.12
C PHE A 111 -0.22 -27.15 -8.07
N LEU A 112 -0.64 -27.18 -9.34
CA LEU A 112 -0.32 -26.17 -10.33
C LEU A 112 -1.47 -25.17 -10.47
N LYS A 113 -1.12 -23.88 -10.47
CA LYS A 113 -2.08 -22.79 -10.66
C LYS A 113 -2.47 -22.75 -12.12
N LEU A 114 -3.76 -22.90 -12.42
CA LEU A 114 -4.30 -22.76 -13.76
C LEU A 114 -4.26 -21.27 -14.16
N LEU A 115 -3.50 -20.94 -15.21
CA LEU A 115 -3.39 -19.58 -15.72
C LEU A 115 -4.34 -19.34 -16.90
N VAL A 116 -4.41 -20.29 -17.83
CA VAL A 116 -5.26 -20.23 -19.02
C VAL A 116 -5.89 -21.61 -19.24
N PRO A 117 -7.20 -21.78 -19.05
CA PRO A 117 -7.91 -22.95 -19.54
C PRO A 117 -8.19 -22.83 -21.04
N GLY A 118 -8.23 -23.97 -21.74
CA GLY A 118 -8.69 -24.04 -23.13
C GLY A 118 -8.35 -25.37 -23.80
N LYS A 119 -8.30 -25.35 -25.14
CA LYS A 119 -7.77 -26.48 -25.93
C LYS A 119 -6.30 -26.76 -25.60
N VAL A 120 -5.58 -25.70 -25.24
CA VAL A 120 -4.22 -25.80 -24.69
C VAL A 120 -4.20 -25.07 -23.35
N ASN A 121 -3.96 -25.83 -22.28
CA ASN A 121 -3.94 -25.30 -20.93
C ASN A 121 -2.54 -24.75 -20.59
N LEU A 122 -2.50 -23.64 -19.86
CA LEU A 122 -1.29 -23.10 -19.25
C LEU A 122 -1.42 -23.15 -17.74
N TYR A 123 -0.43 -23.75 -17.10
CA TYR A 123 -0.31 -23.80 -15.64
C TYR A 123 1.00 -23.17 -15.17
N MET A 124 1.06 -22.87 -13.87
CA MET A 124 2.24 -22.31 -13.22
C MET A 124 2.49 -22.98 -11.88
N TYR A 125 3.78 -23.19 -11.59
CA TYR A 125 4.32 -23.48 -10.29
C TYR A 125 5.20 -22.34 -9.81
N ARG A 126 5.05 -21.93 -8.55
CA ARG A 126 5.92 -20.96 -7.89
C ARG A 126 6.25 -21.42 -6.47
N ASP A 127 7.53 -21.44 -6.14
CA ASP A 127 8.02 -21.82 -4.81
C ASP A 127 9.40 -21.20 -4.55
N GLY A 128 9.60 -20.56 -3.40
CA GLY A 128 10.92 -20.07 -2.97
C GLY A 128 11.70 -19.20 -3.98
N GLY A 129 11.00 -18.45 -4.86
CA GLY A 129 11.62 -17.65 -5.92
C GLY A 129 11.75 -18.34 -7.28
N ILE A 130 11.50 -19.64 -7.36
CA ILE A 130 11.41 -20.41 -8.59
C ILE A 130 10.03 -20.19 -9.21
N THR A 131 9.97 -19.92 -10.51
CA THR A 131 8.72 -19.95 -11.28
C THR A 131 8.89 -20.88 -12.48
N ARG A 132 7.95 -21.82 -12.65
CA ARG A 132 7.88 -22.74 -13.78
C ARG A 132 6.51 -22.69 -14.41
N PHE A 133 6.49 -22.78 -15.73
CA PHE A 133 5.25 -22.88 -16.49
C PHE A 133 5.12 -24.27 -17.08
N PHE A 134 3.89 -24.76 -17.11
CA PHE A 134 3.56 -26.06 -17.68
C PHE A 134 2.47 -25.88 -18.71
N TYR A 135 2.48 -26.71 -19.75
CA TYR A 135 1.45 -26.71 -20.76
C TYR A 135 0.94 -28.12 -21.00
N GLU A 136 -0.32 -28.20 -21.42
CA GLU A 136 -1.00 -29.44 -21.73
C GLU A 136 -1.83 -29.21 -22.99
N THR A 137 -1.76 -30.15 -23.92
CA THR A 137 -2.53 -30.13 -25.17
C THR A 137 -3.25 -31.48 -25.34
N GLU A 138 -4.14 -31.60 -26.32
CA GLU A 138 -4.76 -32.89 -26.65
C GLU A 138 -3.73 -34.00 -26.99
N LYS A 139 -2.55 -33.64 -27.51
CA LYS A 139 -1.52 -34.60 -27.97
C LYS A 139 -0.33 -34.72 -27.04
N VAL A 140 -0.11 -33.73 -26.20
CA VAL A 140 1.07 -33.62 -25.33
C VAL A 140 0.57 -33.59 -23.90
N PRO A 141 0.91 -34.61 -23.09
CA PRO A 141 0.59 -34.60 -21.67
C PRO A 141 1.25 -33.40 -20.98
N LEU A 142 0.84 -33.12 -19.75
CA LEU A 142 1.34 -31.98 -19.01
C LEU A 142 2.89 -31.99 -18.89
N GLU A 143 3.53 -31.01 -19.49
CA GLU A 143 5.00 -30.87 -19.54
C GLU A 143 5.45 -29.48 -19.10
N GLN A 144 6.64 -29.40 -18.51
CA GLN A 144 7.27 -28.13 -18.19
C GLN A 144 7.78 -27.44 -19.46
N LEU A 145 7.54 -26.13 -19.57
CA LEU A 145 8.23 -25.24 -20.51
C LEU A 145 9.66 -25.00 -20.00
N ILE A 146 10.66 -25.48 -20.75
CA ILE A 146 12.06 -25.53 -20.31
C ILE A 146 12.74 -24.17 -20.54
N TYR A 147 13.07 -23.51 -19.42
CA TYR A 147 13.91 -22.33 -19.38
C TYR A 147 14.89 -22.45 -18.21
N LEU A 148 16.18 -22.31 -18.50
CA LEU A 148 17.26 -22.46 -17.51
C LEU A 148 18.30 -21.38 -17.73
N ARG A 149 18.95 -20.95 -16.65
CA ARG A 149 20.18 -20.17 -16.69
C ARG A 149 21.32 -21.02 -16.16
N TYR A 150 22.47 -20.95 -16.81
CA TYR A 150 23.64 -21.76 -16.45
C TYR A 150 24.93 -21.00 -16.78
N ILE A 151 26.03 -21.45 -16.20
CA ILE A 151 27.37 -20.91 -16.44
C ILE A 151 28.10 -21.81 -17.43
N VAL A 152 28.61 -21.21 -18.52
CA VAL A 152 29.47 -21.92 -19.49
C VAL A 152 30.92 -21.96 -19.02
N ALA A 153 31.76 -22.77 -19.68
CA ALA A 153 33.16 -22.94 -19.30
C ALA A 153 33.98 -21.64 -19.24
N SER A 154 33.60 -20.61 -20.02
CA SER A 154 34.22 -19.28 -19.99
C SER A 154 33.90 -18.47 -18.72
N GLY A 155 32.95 -18.91 -17.91
CA GLY A 155 32.41 -18.16 -16.77
C GLY A 155 31.20 -17.28 -17.11
N ASP A 156 30.85 -17.16 -18.39
CA ASP A 156 29.70 -16.37 -18.82
C ASP A 156 28.36 -17.04 -18.48
N MET A 157 27.33 -16.21 -18.29
CA MET A 157 25.96 -16.68 -18.12
C MET A 157 25.31 -16.95 -19.48
N ALA A 158 24.80 -18.16 -19.67
CA ALA A 158 24.02 -18.56 -20.82
C ALA A 158 22.60 -18.97 -20.41
N THR A 159 21.72 -19.12 -21.40
CA THR A 159 20.32 -19.49 -21.18
C THR A 159 19.89 -20.63 -22.10
N ASN A 160 19.24 -21.64 -21.54
CA ASN A 160 18.49 -22.61 -22.33
C ASN A 160 17.07 -22.05 -22.53
N ASN A 161 16.70 -21.72 -23.77
CA ASN A 161 15.37 -21.20 -24.13
C ASN A 161 14.53 -22.25 -24.89
N TYR A 162 14.70 -23.54 -24.59
CA TYR A 162 14.02 -24.64 -25.29
C TYR A 162 12.49 -24.52 -25.30
N PHE A 163 11.90 -23.84 -24.32
CA PHE A 163 10.47 -23.53 -24.31
C PHE A 163 9.98 -22.90 -25.62
N ARG A 164 10.79 -22.08 -26.31
CA ARG A 164 10.40 -21.49 -27.60
C ARG A 164 10.20 -22.55 -28.67
N GLN A 165 11.03 -23.58 -28.67
CA GLN A 165 10.89 -24.73 -29.56
C GLN A 165 9.69 -25.59 -29.18
N GLN A 166 9.46 -25.82 -27.88
CA GLN A 166 8.24 -26.52 -27.42
C GLN A 166 6.97 -25.80 -27.88
N LEU A 167 6.92 -24.46 -27.74
CA LEU A 167 5.79 -23.66 -28.23
C LEU A 167 5.64 -23.73 -29.75
N LEU A 168 6.74 -23.71 -30.51
CA LEU A 168 6.71 -23.81 -31.97
C LEU A 168 6.21 -25.18 -32.45
N GLN A 169 6.60 -26.26 -31.77
CA GLN A 169 6.23 -27.63 -32.16
C GLN A 169 4.81 -27.99 -31.72
N ASN A 170 4.44 -27.64 -30.48
CA ASN A 170 3.27 -28.21 -29.81
C ASN A 170 2.13 -27.20 -29.62
N VAL A 171 2.41 -25.90 -29.72
CA VAL A 171 1.44 -24.82 -29.46
C VAL A 171 1.48 -23.75 -30.58
N SER A 172 1.87 -24.12 -31.80
CA SER A 172 1.89 -23.20 -32.94
C SER A 172 0.50 -23.03 -33.56
N ASN A 173 0.22 -21.82 -34.04
CA ASN A 173 -1.03 -21.49 -34.73
C ASN A 173 -0.77 -20.56 -35.92
N SER A 174 -1.74 -20.47 -36.83
CA SER A 174 -1.67 -19.65 -38.06
C SER A 174 -1.50 -18.15 -37.81
N TYR A 175 -1.66 -17.68 -36.57
CA TYR A 175 -1.62 -16.27 -36.19
C TYR A 175 -0.31 -15.87 -35.51
N THR A 176 0.61 -16.81 -35.30
CA THR A 176 1.88 -16.57 -34.61
C THR A 176 3.01 -16.77 -35.59
N SER A 177 3.77 -15.71 -35.85
CA SER A 177 4.97 -15.82 -36.68
C SER A 177 6.11 -16.49 -35.88
N GLN A 178 7.01 -17.18 -36.57
CA GLN A 178 8.24 -17.69 -35.93
C GLN A 178 9.06 -16.56 -35.27
N LYS A 179 8.96 -15.33 -35.81
CA LYS A 179 9.60 -14.14 -35.26
C LYS A 179 9.03 -13.76 -33.88
N ASP A 180 7.73 -13.93 -33.66
CA ASP A 180 7.09 -13.68 -32.38
C ASP A 180 7.59 -14.65 -31.30
N LEU A 181 7.73 -15.93 -31.66
CA LEU A 181 8.24 -16.96 -30.75
C LEU A 181 9.73 -16.80 -30.44
N LYS A 182 10.53 -16.37 -31.42
CA LYS A 182 11.98 -16.13 -31.22
C LYS A 182 12.25 -15.08 -30.14
N ASN A 183 11.38 -14.07 -30.03
CA ASN A 183 11.51 -12.99 -29.04
C ASN A 183 10.67 -13.20 -27.77
N MET A 184 9.93 -14.31 -27.67
CA MET A 184 9.10 -14.63 -26.51
C MET A 184 9.96 -14.70 -25.25
N LYS A 185 9.54 -14.04 -24.18
CA LYS A 185 10.20 -14.10 -22.88
C LYS A 185 9.51 -15.12 -21.99
N TYR A 186 10.30 -15.76 -21.12
CA TYR A 186 9.78 -16.70 -20.13
C TYR A 186 9.17 -15.94 -18.94
N ARG A 187 8.01 -15.31 -19.16
CA ARG A 187 7.28 -14.50 -18.17
C ARG A 187 5.80 -14.86 -18.18
N GLU A 188 5.16 -14.78 -17.01
CA GLU A 188 3.73 -15.11 -16.86
C GLU A 188 2.87 -14.30 -17.85
N SER A 189 3.13 -12.99 -17.98
CA SER A 189 2.36 -12.10 -18.87
C SER A 189 2.44 -12.52 -20.34
N ASP A 190 3.64 -12.86 -20.80
CA ASP A 190 3.93 -13.11 -22.21
C ASP A 190 3.37 -14.48 -22.62
N LEU A 191 3.58 -15.50 -21.78
CA LEU A 191 3.02 -16.83 -21.96
C LEU A 191 1.49 -16.83 -21.84
N THR A 192 0.91 -16.15 -20.84
CA THR A 192 -0.55 -16.06 -20.70
C THR A 192 -1.18 -15.43 -21.95
N LYS A 193 -0.62 -14.31 -22.44
CA LYS A 193 -1.09 -13.66 -23.67
C LYS A 193 -1.00 -14.59 -24.88
N TYR A 194 0.09 -15.35 -24.98
CA TYR A 194 0.29 -16.31 -26.06
C TYR A 194 -0.77 -17.42 -26.07
N PHE A 195 -1.01 -18.04 -24.91
CA PHE A 195 -1.96 -19.14 -24.77
C PHE A 195 -3.41 -18.68 -24.91
N LEU A 196 -3.75 -17.47 -24.42
CA LEU A 196 -5.05 -16.87 -24.67
C LEU A 196 -5.30 -16.70 -26.17
N LYS A 197 -4.33 -16.14 -26.89
CA LYS A 197 -4.43 -15.98 -28.36
C LYS A 197 -4.57 -17.31 -29.09
N TYR A 198 -3.92 -18.37 -28.60
CA TYR A 198 -4.07 -19.71 -29.15
C TYR A 198 -5.50 -20.25 -28.96
N ASN A 199 -6.06 -20.06 -27.76
CA ASN A 199 -7.39 -20.56 -27.40
C ASN A 199 -8.56 -19.71 -27.96
N ASP A 200 -8.32 -18.47 -28.43
CA ASP A 200 -9.35 -17.49 -28.85
C ASP A 200 -10.05 -17.80 -30.21
N LYS A 201 -10.10 -19.06 -30.64
CA LYS A 201 -10.99 -19.48 -31.74
C LYS A 201 -12.40 -19.71 -31.19
N LYS A 202 -13.20 -18.63 -31.04
CA LYS A 202 -14.68 -18.57 -30.96
C LYS A 202 -15.45 -19.45 -29.96
N GLU A 203 -14.83 -20.38 -29.25
CA GLU A 203 -15.50 -21.23 -28.25
C GLU A 203 -14.63 -21.39 -27.03
N GLN A 204 -14.67 -20.39 -26.14
CA GLN A 204 -14.69 -20.58 -24.68
C GLN A 204 -14.64 -19.21 -24.01
N LYS A 205 -15.55 -19.00 -23.04
CA LYS A 205 -15.47 -17.82 -22.18
C LYS A 205 -14.12 -17.87 -21.47
N PRO A 206 -13.24 -16.86 -21.63
CA PRO A 206 -12.01 -16.83 -20.86
C PRO A 206 -12.39 -16.85 -19.38
N VAL A 207 -11.72 -17.69 -18.57
CA VAL A 207 -11.58 -17.37 -17.16
C VAL A 207 -10.94 -15.99 -17.16
N LYS A 208 -11.72 -14.98 -16.79
CA LYS A 208 -11.30 -13.58 -16.79
C LYS A 208 -10.09 -13.44 -15.87
N LYS A 209 -8.89 -13.61 -16.41
CA LYS A 209 -7.73 -12.95 -15.87
C LYS A 209 -7.79 -11.54 -16.39
N GLU A 210 -8.14 -10.63 -15.49
CA GLU A 210 -7.80 -9.24 -15.62
C GLU A 210 -6.35 -9.15 -16.10
N ALA A 211 -6.15 -8.64 -17.31
CA ALA A 211 -4.94 -7.87 -17.54
C ALA A 211 -4.95 -6.84 -16.40
N VAL A 212 -4.00 -6.94 -15.47
CA VAL A 212 -3.76 -5.87 -14.50
C VAL A 212 -3.17 -4.71 -15.31
N LYS A 213 -4.03 -4.02 -16.08
CA LYS A 213 -3.96 -2.57 -16.12
C LYS A 213 -4.18 -2.21 -14.67
N ALA A 214 -3.10 -1.88 -13.96
CA ALA A 214 -3.22 -1.35 -12.61
C ALA A 214 -4.20 -0.18 -12.72
N ASN A 215 -5.45 -0.41 -12.33
CA ASN A 215 -6.43 0.63 -12.31
C ASN A 215 -5.91 1.57 -11.24
N ILE A 216 -5.50 2.77 -11.63
CA ILE A 216 -4.87 3.71 -10.70
C ILE A 216 -5.76 3.90 -9.46
N LYS A 217 -7.10 3.82 -9.63
CA LYS A 217 -8.11 3.86 -8.55
C LYS A 217 -8.01 2.71 -7.51
N GLU A 218 -7.34 1.61 -7.85
CA GLU A 218 -7.09 0.49 -6.94
C GLU A 218 -5.85 0.70 -6.07
N ILE A 219 -4.91 1.55 -6.50
CA ILE A 219 -3.65 1.79 -5.79
C ILE A 219 -3.54 3.20 -5.20
N ILE A 220 -4.38 4.15 -5.62
CA ILE A 220 -4.42 5.50 -5.03
C ILE A 220 -5.82 5.91 -4.61
N ALA A 221 -5.90 6.82 -3.65
CA ALA A 221 -7.07 7.66 -3.39
C ALA A 221 -6.67 9.13 -3.48
N LEU A 222 -7.56 9.95 -4.03
CA LEU A 222 -7.39 11.39 -4.13
C LEU A 222 -8.54 12.08 -3.42
N ARG A 223 -8.22 12.93 -2.44
CA ARG A 223 -9.23 13.60 -1.61
C ARG A 223 -9.04 15.10 -1.64
N ILE A 224 -10.15 15.83 -1.64
CA ILE A 224 -10.15 17.22 -1.17
C ILE A 224 -10.24 17.17 0.34
N ALA A 225 -9.40 17.94 1.03
CA ALA A 225 -9.18 17.85 2.47
C ALA A 225 -9.28 19.21 3.17
N PRO A 226 -10.48 19.80 3.32
CA PRO A 226 -10.65 21.00 4.13
C PRO A 226 -10.55 20.62 5.61
N GLY A 227 -9.95 21.50 6.40
CA GLY A 227 -9.75 21.28 7.83
C GLY A 227 -10.03 22.51 8.67
N PHE A 228 -10.55 22.25 9.87
CA PHE A 228 -10.87 23.22 10.90
C PHE A 228 -10.04 22.90 12.15
N PHE A 229 -9.22 23.85 12.59
CA PHE A 229 -8.25 23.62 13.66
C PHE A 229 -8.33 24.67 14.74
N GLN A 230 -8.29 24.23 16.00
CA GLN A 230 -7.83 25.09 17.07
C GLN A 230 -6.31 25.19 16.98
N SER A 231 -5.82 26.39 16.70
CA SER A 231 -4.41 26.67 16.50
C SER A 231 -3.90 27.55 17.62
N THR A 232 -2.73 27.22 18.15
CA THR A 232 -2.08 28.03 19.17
C THR A 232 -0.68 28.38 18.72
N ALA A 233 -0.34 29.66 18.87
CA ALA A 233 0.99 30.18 18.62
C ALA A 233 1.58 30.74 19.92
N SER A 234 2.90 30.81 20.01
CA SER A 234 3.58 31.53 21.08
C SER A 234 4.77 32.29 20.54
N ILE A 235 4.88 33.57 20.87
CA ILE A 235 6.05 34.41 20.57
C ILE A 235 6.88 34.53 21.85
N GLY A 236 8.15 34.16 21.77
CA GLY A 236 9.15 34.44 22.78
C GLY A 236 9.87 35.74 22.45
N ILE A 237 9.92 36.63 23.43
CA ILE A 237 10.60 37.92 23.40
C ILE A 237 11.78 37.80 24.37
N PRO A 238 13.03 37.88 23.88
CA PRO A 238 14.22 37.78 24.72
C PRO A 238 14.31 38.99 25.67
N ALA A 239 15.02 38.80 26.78
CA ALA A 239 15.41 39.91 27.62
C ALA A 239 16.47 40.77 26.90
N GLU A 240 16.34 42.10 26.96
CA GLU A 240 17.29 43.04 26.37
C GLU A 240 17.57 44.18 27.35
N ASN A 241 18.84 44.46 27.65
CA ASN A 241 19.29 45.52 28.56
C ASN A 241 18.51 45.56 29.89
N PHE A 242 17.52 46.45 29.99
CA PHE A 242 16.69 46.72 31.17
C PHE A 242 15.31 46.06 31.11
N TYR A 243 14.98 45.30 30.07
CA TYR A 243 13.68 44.67 29.87
C TYR A 243 13.72 43.18 30.19
N SER A 244 12.73 42.71 30.95
CA SER A 244 12.54 41.27 31.17
C SER A 244 12.10 40.57 29.87
N GLY A 245 12.52 39.31 29.72
CA GLY A 245 11.99 38.45 28.66
C GLY A 245 10.51 38.16 28.89
N SER A 246 9.77 37.90 27.83
CA SER A 246 8.32 37.65 27.90
C SER A 246 7.91 36.60 26.90
N GLN A 247 6.81 35.88 27.18
CA GLN A 247 6.20 34.97 26.23
C GLN A 247 4.72 35.31 26.07
N VAL A 248 4.29 35.52 24.84
CA VAL A 248 2.89 35.81 24.50
C VAL A 248 2.30 34.63 23.78
N SER A 249 1.12 34.18 24.19
CA SER A 249 0.43 33.02 23.61
C SER A 249 -0.87 33.44 22.97
N PHE A 250 -1.17 32.84 21.81
CA PHE A 250 -2.32 33.15 20.98
C PHE A 250 -3.14 31.88 20.77
N GLY A 251 -4.47 31.98 20.74
CA GLY A 251 -5.36 30.86 20.43
C GLY A 251 -6.47 31.28 19.47
N LYS A 252 -6.52 30.66 18.28
CA LYS A 252 -7.53 30.99 17.25
C LYS A 252 -7.99 29.74 16.50
N ALA A 253 -9.27 29.73 16.13
CA ALA A 253 -9.78 28.79 15.15
C ALA A 253 -9.23 29.17 13.76
N THR A 254 -8.69 28.21 13.03
CA THR A 254 -8.15 28.40 11.68
C THR A 254 -8.76 27.42 10.70
N LEU A 255 -8.86 27.86 9.46
CA LEU A 255 -9.26 27.04 8.33
C LEU A 255 -8.02 26.66 7.53
N SER A 256 -8.09 25.48 6.94
CA SER A 256 -7.12 25.00 5.96
C SER A 256 -7.83 24.34 4.81
N ILE A 257 -7.28 24.50 3.62
CA ILE A 257 -7.76 23.82 2.43
C ILE A 257 -6.60 23.07 1.80
N GLY A 258 -6.76 21.76 1.65
CA GLY A 258 -5.74 20.90 1.10
C GLY A 258 -6.30 19.86 0.15
N ALA A 259 -5.39 19.12 -0.45
CA ALA A 259 -5.67 17.91 -1.20
C ALA A 259 -4.81 16.79 -0.62
N GLU A 260 -5.32 15.57 -0.60
CA GLU A 260 -4.59 14.40 -0.12
C GLU A 260 -4.48 13.36 -1.23
N ILE A 261 -3.28 12.82 -1.40
CA ILE A 261 -3.04 11.58 -2.13
C ILE A 261 -2.65 10.50 -1.13
N GLU A 262 -3.30 9.34 -1.21
CA GLU A 262 -2.95 8.14 -0.43
C GLU A 262 -2.58 7.02 -1.41
N PHE A 263 -1.38 6.46 -1.28
CA PHE A 263 -0.91 5.31 -2.02
C PHE A 263 -1.07 4.04 -1.18
N TYR A 264 -1.83 3.08 -1.66
CA TYR A 264 -2.04 1.79 -0.99
C TYR A 264 -0.88 0.85 -1.25
N LEU A 265 -0.23 0.38 -0.18
CA LEU A 265 0.90 -0.56 -0.27
C LEU A 265 0.45 -2.02 -0.37
N ASN A 266 -0.83 -2.29 -0.08
CA ASN A 266 -1.40 -3.63 -0.18
C ASN A 266 -2.77 -3.60 -0.89
N LYS A 267 -3.14 -4.72 -1.53
CA LYS A 267 -4.44 -4.86 -2.22
C LYS A 267 -5.65 -4.67 -1.30
N LYS A 268 -5.48 -4.98 0.00
CA LYS A 268 -6.51 -4.77 1.03
C LYS A 268 -6.73 -3.29 1.37
N LYS A 269 -5.86 -2.36 0.90
CA LYS A 269 -5.92 -0.93 1.19
C LYS A 269 -5.88 -0.60 2.70
N SER A 270 -5.29 -1.51 3.49
CA SER A 270 -5.16 -1.39 4.96
C SER A 270 -3.91 -0.63 5.35
N PHE A 271 -2.91 -0.56 4.48
CA PHE A 271 -1.71 0.22 4.74
C PHE A 271 -1.46 1.15 3.55
N GLY A 272 -1.18 2.41 3.83
CA GLY A 272 -0.88 3.39 2.80
C GLY A 272 0.09 4.47 3.24
N LEU A 273 0.69 5.12 2.26
CA LEU A 273 1.46 6.35 2.43
C LEU A 273 0.57 7.51 2.02
N PHE A 274 0.49 8.57 2.81
CA PHE A 274 -0.28 9.75 2.46
C PHE A 274 0.61 10.98 2.33
N LEU A 275 0.17 11.90 1.46
CA LEU A 275 0.73 13.22 1.28
C LEU A 275 -0.44 14.21 1.16
N ASN A 276 -0.45 15.24 1.98
CA ASN A 276 -1.52 16.22 2.11
C ASN A 276 -0.93 17.64 2.10
N PRO A 277 -0.69 18.22 0.90
CA PRO A 277 -0.45 19.65 0.76
C PRO A 277 -1.71 20.46 1.11
N ALA A 278 -1.54 21.45 1.97
CA ALA A 278 -2.62 22.32 2.44
C ALA A 278 -2.14 23.76 2.64
N TYR A 279 -2.96 24.72 2.22
CA TYR A 279 -2.78 26.12 2.56
C TYR A 279 -3.55 26.44 3.85
N HIS A 280 -2.93 27.18 4.76
CA HIS A 280 -3.58 27.64 5.97
C HIS A 280 -3.10 29.02 6.41
N THR A 281 -3.94 29.71 7.18
CA THR A 281 -3.67 31.05 7.69
C THR A 281 -4.00 31.16 9.17
N PHE A 282 -3.16 31.87 9.91
CA PHE A 282 -3.35 32.22 11.31
C PHE A 282 -3.16 33.73 11.45
N LYS A 283 -4.08 34.38 12.16
CA LYS A 283 -3.97 35.78 12.56
C LYS A 283 -4.48 35.94 13.99
N GLY A 284 -3.64 36.47 14.87
CA GLY A 284 -4.00 36.74 16.25
C GLY A 284 -3.33 38.00 16.76
N ASP A 285 -4.03 38.74 17.61
CA ASP A 285 -3.58 39.97 18.24
C ASP A 285 -3.83 39.84 19.74
N GLU A 286 -2.84 40.17 20.55
CA GLU A 286 -2.86 40.08 22.01
C GLU A 286 -2.13 41.29 22.62
N THR A 287 -2.36 41.53 23.91
CA THR A 287 -1.60 42.50 24.69
C THR A 287 -0.72 41.79 25.70
N TYR A 288 0.49 42.32 25.94
CA TYR A 288 1.35 41.81 27.00
C TYR A 288 2.00 42.94 27.77
N THR A 289 2.35 42.65 29.01
CA THR A 289 3.00 43.59 29.91
C THR A 289 4.48 43.24 29.99
N GLN A 290 5.35 44.23 29.77
CA GLN A 290 6.79 44.08 29.91
C GLN A 290 7.28 44.93 31.08
N SER A 291 7.94 44.28 32.03
CA SER A 291 8.56 44.98 33.16
C SER A 291 9.93 45.51 32.74
N ARG A 292 10.29 46.69 33.26
CA ARG A 292 11.61 47.30 33.04
C ARG A 292 12.26 47.59 34.39
N THR A 293 13.54 47.27 34.53
CA THR A 293 14.27 47.51 35.77
C THR A 293 14.19 48.99 36.15
N PHE A 294 13.67 49.28 37.34
CA PHE A 294 13.49 50.64 37.89
C PHE A 294 12.41 51.52 37.23
N PHE A 295 11.50 50.96 36.41
CA PHE A 295 10.37 51.71 35.81
C PHE A 295 9.04 50.94 35.94
N PRO A 296 7.88 51.63 35.87
CA PRO A 296 6.57 50.98 35.83
C PRO A 296 6.43 50.04 34.64
N GLU A 297 5.58 49.04 34.80
CA GLU A 297 5.26 48.10 33.74
C GLU A 297 4.59 48.80 32.54
N GLN A 298 4.95 48.39 31.33
CA GLN A 298 4.37 48.93 30.10
C GLN A 298 3.56 47.86 29.37
N MET A 299 2.37 48.24 28.90
CA MET A 299 1.54 47.41 28.05
C MET A 299 1.91 47.62 26.58
N HIS A 300 2.10 46.53 25.86
CA HIS A 300 2.40 46.50 24.44
C HIS A 300 1.34 45.70 23.68
N GLN A 301 1.04 46.13 22.46
CA GLN A 301 0.22 45.35 21.53
C GLN A 301 1.12 44.51 20.63
N ILE A 302 0.81 43.22 20.52
CA ILE A 302 1.53 42.29 19.64
C ILE A 302 0.57 41.43 18.82
N GLY A 303 0.83 41.35 17.53
CA GLY A 303 0.08 40.56 16.58
C GLY A 303 0.99 39.59 15.82
N LEU A 304 0.43 38.46 15.43
CA LEU A 304 1.07 37.44 14.60
C LEU A 304 0.19 37.15 13.39
N SER A 305 0.74 37.39 12.21
CA SER A 305 0.18 36.92 10.94
C SER A 305 1.08 35.82 10.39
N TYR A 306 0.50 34.64 10.17
CA TYR A 306 1.21 33.47 9.65
C TYR A 306 0.42 32.83 8.51
N LYS A 307 1.04 32.72 7.33
CA LYS A 307 0.47 32.05 6.16
C LYS A 307 1.44 30.95 5.76
N SER A 308 0.93 29.76 5.49
CA SER A 308 1.79 28.63 5.11
C SER A 308 1.14 27.71 4.10
N PHE A 309 1.98 27.26 3.16
CA PHE A 309 1.75 26.06 2.38
C PHE A 309 2.44 24.89 3.09
N GLU A 310 1.65 24.11 3.81
CA GLU A 310 2.09 23.01 4.65
C GLU A 310 1.94 21.69 3.90
N ILE A 311 2.95 20.81 3.99
CA ILE A 311 2.89 19.44 3.51
C ILE A 311 2.89 18.52 4.72
N ALA A 312 1.77 17.84 4.93
CA ALA A 312 1.66 16.74 5.87
C ALA A 312 1.86 15.41 5.14
N SER A 313 2.78 14.56 5.62
CA SER A 313 3.04 13.25 5.03
C SER A 313 3.25 12.19 6.08
N GLY A 314 2.95 10.94 5.76
CA GLY A 314 3.14 9.85 6.71
C GLY A 314 2.55 8.53 6.27
N ILE A 315 2.43 7.65 7.25
CA ILE A 315 1.81 6.34 7.10
C ILE A 315 0.38 6.38 7.62
N ARG A 316 -0.52 5.69 6.93
CA ARG A 316 -1.91 5.47 7.34
C ARG A 316 -2.15 3.98 7.46
N TYR A 317 -2.66 3.57 8.62
CA TYR A 317 -3.13 2.21 8.85
C TYR A 317 -4.65 2.21 9.00
N GLY A 318 -5.32 1.33 8.27
CA GLY A 318 -6.76 1.27 8.14
C GLY A 318 -7.32 -0.10 8.52
N PHE A 319 -8.25 -0.09 9.46
CA PHE A 319 -9.03 -1.22 9.93
C PHE A 319 -10.41 -1.19 9.28
N PHE A 320 -10.70 -2.16 8.42
CA PHE A 320 -12.00 -2.25 7.74
C PHE A 320 -13.00 -2.97 8.64
N THR A 321 -14.07 -2.27 9.02
CA THR A 321 -15.19 -2.91 9.73
C THR A 321 -16.15 -3.59 8.75
N ASN A 322 -16.23 -3.09 7.51
CA ASN A 322 -16.92 -3.73 6.39
C ASN A 322 -16.37 -3.18 5.05
N LYS A 323 -17.03 -3.52 3.92
CA LYS A 323 -16.60 -3.07 2.57
C LYS A 323 -16.65 -1.54 2.36
N ASN A 324 -17.46 -0.83 3.13
CA ASN A 324 -17.69 0.62 2.99
C ASN A 324 -17.15 1.46 4.15
N SER A 325 -16.74 0.83 5.26
CA SER A 325 -16.38 1.51 6.51
C SER A 325 -14.97 1.15 6.94
N LYS A 326 -14.17 2.17 7.27
CA LYS A 326 -12.77 2.02 7.70
C LYS A 326 -12.44 3.00 8.83
N VAL A 327 -12.03 2.49 9.98
CA VAL A 327 -11.33 3.30 10.99
C VAL A 327 -9.86 3.37 10.58
N PHE A 328 -9.22 4.53 10.68
CA PHE A 328 -7.81 4.66 10.34
C PHE A 328 -7.04 5.50 11.34
N THR A 329 -5.74 5.26 11.42
CA THR A 329 -4.79 6.03 12.20
C THR A 329 -3.67 6.52 11.30
N ASN A 330 -3.17 7.72 11.59
CA ASN A 330 -2.09 8.38 10.86
C ASN A 330 -0.94 8.65 11.82
N LEU A 331 0.27 8.40 11.35
CA LEU A 331 1.50 8.86 11.98
C LEU A 331 2.38 9.47 10.90
N GLY A 332 2.89 10.66 11.14
CA GLY A 332 3.64 11.38 10.11
C GLY A 332 4.35 12.61 10.61
N ILE A 333 4.74 13.44 9.65
CA ILE A 333 5.37 14.73 9.86
C ILE A 333 4.61 15.80 9.08
N SER A 334 4.67 17.02 9.58
CA SER A 334 4.15 18.22 8.93
C SER A 334 5.27 19.24 8.81
N TYR A 335 5.49 19.74 7.59
CA TYR A 335 6.54 20.71 7.28
C TYR A 335 5.98 21.81 6.38
N ASP A 336 6.40 23.06 6.61
CA ASP A 336 5.98 24.19 5.79
C ASP A 336 6.93 24.36 4.60
N LEU A 337 6.43 24.13 3.39
CA LEU A 337 7.22 24.30 2.16
C LEU A 337 7.53 25.77 1.88
N SER A 338 6.54 26.63 2.14
CA SER A 338 6.67 28.08 2.07
C SER A 338 5.85 28.70 3.18
N ALA A 339 6.41 29.69 3.86
CA ALA A 339 5.76 30.33 4.99
C ALA A 339 6.11 31.82 5.05
N ASP A 340 5.09 32.64 5.24
CA ASP A 340 5.21 34.07 5.50
C ASP A 340 4.82 34.33 6.95
N VAL A 341 5.75 34.92 7.70
CA VAL A 341 5.54 35.31 9.11
C VAL A 341 5.70 36.82 9.24
N THR A 342 4.71 37.48 9.82
CA THR A 342 4.78 38.90 10.16
C THR A 342 4.39 39.09 11.61
N ILE A 343 5.25 39.76 12.37
CA ILE A 343 4.92 40.23 13.72
C ILE A 343 4.53 41.70 13.62
N HIS A 344 3.42 42.05 14.26
CA HIS A 344 2.98 43.42 14.44
C HIS A 344 3.28 43.79 15.90
N ARG A 345 4.06 44.84 16.16
CA ARG A 345 4.30 45.32 17.54
C ARG A 345 4.14 46.83 17.58
N ASP A 346 3.21 47.32 18.39
CA ASP A 346 2.94 48.75 18.60
C ASP A 346 2.87 49.56 17.28
N GLY A 347 2.10 49.05 16.32
CA GLY A 347 1.92 49.67 14.99
C GLY A 347 3.03 49.43 13.97
N LYS A 348 4.16 48.81 14.35
CA LYS A 348 5.25 48.44 13.43
C LYS A 348 5.07 47.03 12.89
N PHE A 349 5.32 46.87 11.59
CA PHE A 349 5.27 45.60 10.86
C PHE A 349 6.68 45.06 10.70
N LEU A 350 6.95 43.88 11.24
CA LEU A 350 8.24 43.20 11.19
C LEU A 350 8.07 41.91 10.38
N PRO A 351 8.31 41.93 9.05
CA PRO A 351 8.37 40.71 8.26
C PRO A 351 9.59 39.90 8.69
N LEU A 352 9.40 38.61 8.97
CA LEU A 352 10.46 37.73 9.44
C LEU A 352 10.74 36.65 8.41
N LYS A 353 12.01 36.29 8.27
CA LYS A 353 12.40 35.13 7.48
C LYS A 353 11.91 33.88 8.20
N SER A 354 10.99 33.16 7.56
CA SER A 354 10.51 31.87 8.05
C SER A 354 11.65 30.86 8.17
N GLN A 355 11.75 30.22 9.34
CA GLN A 355 12.60 29.05 9.57
C GLN A 355 11.75 28.02 10.30
N THR A 356 11.05 27.22 9.50
CA THR A 356 10.05 26.27 9.98
C THR A 356 10.68 24.92 10.26
N SER A 357 10.50 24.41 11.49
CA SER A 357 10.85 23.04 11.83
C SER A 357 9.73 22.07 11.45
N ALA A 358 10.02 20.78 11.34
CA ALA A 358 8.98 19.77 11.21
C ALA A 358 8.20 19.60 12.53
N GLY A 359 6.90 19.34 12.44
CA GLY A 359 6.05 18.89 13.55
C GLY A 359 5.65 17.42 13.36
N ILE A 360 5.45 16.70 14.46
CA ILE A 360 4.92 15.33 14.44
C ILE A 360 3.41 15.40 14.24
N LEU A 361 2.89 14.60 13.31
CA LEU A 361 1.46 14.47 13.02
C LEU A 361 0.96 13.13 13.55
N ILE A 362 -0.11 13.19 14.35
CA ILE A 362 -0.88 12.01 14.76
C ILE A 362 -2.34 12.26 14.42
N GLY A 363 -3.00 11.27 13.82
CA GLY A 363 -4.41 11.38 13.47
C GLY A 363 -5.18 10.08 13.71
N VAL A 364 -6.46 10.21 14.01
CA VAL A 364 -7.41 9.10 14.07
C VAL A 364 -8.66 9.53 13.33
N GLY A 365 -9.18 8.67 12.45
CA GLY A 365 -10.32 9.02 11.63
C GLY A 365 -11.18 7.84 11.24
N TYR A 366 -12.30 8.17 10.62
CA TYR A 366 -13.29 7.24 10.10
C TYR A 366 -13.60 7.59 8.66
N SER A 367 -13.66 6.59 7.79
CA SER A 367 -14.08 6.71 6.40
C SER A 367 -15.35 5.90 6.16
N TYR A 368 -16.31 6.51 5.48
CA TYR A 368 -17.50 5.87 4.96
C TYR A 368 -17.66 6.15 3.47
N LYS A 369 -17.54 5.10 2.64
CA LYS A 369 -17.52 5.19 1.18
C LYS A 369 -16.49 6.23 0.70
N LYS A 370 -16.96 7.36 0.16
CA LYS A 370 -16.14 8.45 -0.37
C LYS A 370 -15.79 9.51 0.67
N TYR A 371 -16.42 9.50 1.84
CA TYR A 371 -16.25 10.54 2.85
C TYR A 371 -15.32 10.05 3.97
N SER A 372 -14.55 10.98 4.54
CA SER A 372 -13.76 10.72 5.73
C SER A 372 -13.78 11.90 6.69
N LEU A 373 -13.63 11.59 7.97
CA LEU A 373 -13.47 12.53 9.07
C LEU A 373 -12.23 12.12 9.84
N GLU A 374 -11.27 13.01 10.03
CA GLU A 374 -10.04 12.78 10.77
C GLU A 374 -9.89 13.80 11.89
N PHE A 375 -9.69 13.35 13.12
CA PHE A 375 -9.10 14.17 14.17
C PHE A 375 -7.59 14.16 14.01
N ARG A 376 -7.00 15.34 13.82
CA ARG A 376 -5.57 15.51 13.54
C ARG A 376 -4.93 16.43 14.57
N TYR A 377 -3.82 15.97 15.14
CA TYR A 377 -2.94 16.76 15.99
C TYR A 377 -1.57 16.92 15.33
N ILE A 378 -1.08 18.14 15.27
CA ILE A 378 0.26 18.50 14.81
C ILE A 378 0.99 19.12 16.00
N SER A 379 2.09 18.49 16.40
CA SER A 379 2.88 18.94 17.54
C SER A 379 3.47 20.33 17.33
N LYS A 380 3.90 20.94 18.43
CA LYS A 380 4.59 22.23 18.41
C LYS A 380 5.84 22.18 17.53
N LYS A 381 5.88 23.05 16.53
CA LYS A 381 7.02 23.32 15.64
C LYS A 381 7.45 24.79 15.76
N SER A 382 8.72 25.09 15.50
CA SER A 382 9.20 26.46 15.36
C SER A 382 8.79 27.00 13.98
N ILE A 383 8.34 28.26 13.92
CA ILE A 383 8.05 28.99 12.67
C ILE A 383 9.02 30.16 12.46
N VAL A 384 9.64 30.64 13.54
CA VAL A 384 10.74 31.60 13.54
C VAL A 384 11.75 31.16 14.60
N GLU A 385 13.02 31.11 14.24
CA GLU A 385 14.12 30.88 15.18
C GLU A 385 14.79 32.19 15.62
N SER A 386 15.19 32.22 16.90
CA SER A 386 15.85 33.38 17.52
C SER A 386 17.27 33.62 17.01
N SER A 387 17.85 32.68 16.25
CA SER A 387 19.23 32.76 15.75
C SER A 387 19.44 33.91 14.75
N ASN A 388 18.37 34.39 14.10
CA ASN A 388 18.43 35.43 13.07
C ASN A 388 17.53 36.64 13.36
N THR A 389 16.78 36.66 14.48
CA THR A 389 15.82 37.72 14.82
C THR A 389 15.70 37.88 16.35
N SER A 390 15.31 39.06 16.85
CA SER A 390 15.00 39.28 18.28
C SER A 390 13.70 38.57 18.74
N PHE A 391 13.16 37.61 17.99
CA PHE A 391 11.94 36.88 18.35
C PHE A 391 12.09 35.39 18.08
N SER A 392 11.40 34.58 18.87
CA SER A 392 11.14 33.19 18.51
C SER A 392 9.64 32.98 18.40
N ALA A 393 9.19 32.12 17.49
CA ALA A 393 7.78 31.81 17.39
C ALA A 393 7.58 30.30 17.19
N LYS A 394 6.63 29.74 17.96
CA LYS A 394 6.24 28.33 17.89
C LYS A 394 4.76 28.21 17.60
N TYR A 395 4.37 27.12 16.94
CA TYR A 395 3.02 26.91 16.44
C TYR A 395 2.61 25.44 16.53
N GLN A 396 1.37 25.18 16.93
CA GLN A 396 0.77 23.84 17.01
C GLN A 396 -0.72 23.89 16.66
N ARG A 397 -1.28 22.76 16.23
CA ARG A 397 -2.67 22.70 15.75
C ARG A 397 -3.33 21.38 16.15
N ALA A 398 -4.57 21.45 16.60
CA ALA A 398 -5.42 20.29 16.84
C ALA A 398 -6.79 20.54 16.21
N GLY A 399 -7.33 19.58 15.46
CA GLY A 399 -8.54 19.85 14.71
C GLY A 399 -9.11 18.67 13.96
N ILE A 400 -10.02 18.99 13.05
CA ILE A 400 -10.73 18.05 12.21
C ILE A 400 -10.36 18.32 10.76
N VAL A 401 -10.14 17.25 10.00
CA VAL A 401 -9.98 17.27 8.54
C VAL A 401 -11.08 16.41 7.94
N LEU A 402 -11.88 17.01 7.06
CA LEU A 402 -12.84 16.30 6.23
C LEU A 402 -12.14 15.80 4.98
N GLY A 403 -12.60 14.70 4.41
CA GLY A 403 -12.09 14.19 3.15
C GLY A 403 -13.21 13.74 2.23
N TYR A 404 -13.11 14.10 0.95
CA TYR A 404 -13.96 13.56 -0.11
C TYR A 404 -13.11 12.92 -1.20
N ASN A 405 -13.17 11.59 -1.31
CA ASN A 405 -12.49 10.82 -2.34
C ASN A 405 -13.29 10.86 -3.65
N PHE A 406 -12.72 11.48 -4.67
CA PHE A 406 -13.38 11.68 -5.96
C PHE A 406 -12.97 10.67 -7.04
N LEU A 407 -12.03 9.78 -6.75
CA LEU A 407 -11.67 8.68 -7.66
C LEU A 407 -12.69 7.54 -7.68
#